data_AF-A0A963WBY7-F1
#
_entry.id   AF-A0A963WBY7-F1
#
_cell.length_a   1.000
_cell.length_b   1.000
_cell.length_c   1.000
_cell.angle_alpha   90.00
_cell.angle_beta   90.00
_cell.angle_gamma   90.00
#
_symmetry.space_group_name_H-M   'P 1'
#
loop_
_entity.id
_entity.type
_entity.pdbx_description
1 polymer ?
#
loop_
_entity_poly.entity_id
_entity_poly.type
_entity_poly.pdbx_seq_one_letter_code
_entity_poly.pdbx_strand_id
1 'polypeptide(L)'
;GTWYLQQAMLKQHGVPAVHVKTRVGRTSGATSGGTVASMLNLMEEAAHDPGIRDLIADPYVLNPPGAPTGPDGPDQDTARFDPDFGQWTFPFIMALVNTRVVRRSNALLGFPWGEDFHYDEAVLTRSRYLANVAAIGSRLGMLALAATPTRKLAARLLPSPGEGPSRRQREKGFYEIFLHGLHPQDRSKDMRLKVTGDMDPGYGSTAKMLGEASVCLALDKPVAGGGFWTPASAMGARLQQRLAKNAGLSFEFVDPHPS
;
A
#
# COMPACT_ATOMS: atom_id res chain seq x y z
N GLY A 1 -1.59 -8.71 0.05
CA GLY A 1 -3.04 -8.45 0.15
C GLY A 1 -3.72 -8.66 -1.18
N THR A 2 -3.59 -7.69 -2.10
CA THR A 2 -4.38 -7.61 -3.35
C THR A 2 -4.33 -8.89 -4.18
N TRP A 3 -3.14 -9.45 -4.41
CA TRP A 3 -3.00 -10.71 -5.13
C TRP A 3 -3.84 -11.84 -4.51
N TYR A 4 -3.82 -11.99 -3.17
CA TYR A 4 -4.56 -13.04 -2.47
C TYR A 4 -6.08 -12.84 -2.56
N LEU A 5 -6.55 -11.60 -2.40
CA LEU A 5 -7.95 -11.24 -2.62
C LEU A 5 -8.40 -11.57 -4.06
N GLN A 6 -7.58 -11.21 -5.05
CA GLN A 6 -7.89 -11.49 -6.45
C GLN A 6 -7.92 -12.99 -6.77
N GLN A 7 -7.01 -13.78 -6.19
CA GLN A 7 -7.07 -15.24 -6.31
C GLN A 7 -8.36 -15.81 -5.70
N ALA A 8 -8.82 -15.26 -4.58
CA ALA A 8 -10.07 -15.69 -3.95
C ALA A 8 -11.30 -15.32 -4.79
N MET A 9 -11.34 -14.09 -5.33
CA MET A 9 -12.38 -13.64 -6.26
C MET A 9 -12.48 -14.56 -7.48
N LEU A 10 -11.35 -14.82 -8.15
CA LEU A 10 -11.28 -15.72 -9.30
C LEU A 10 -11.74 -17.15 -8.94
N LYS A 11 -11.30 -17.67 -7.79
CA LYS A 11 -11.66 -19.02 -7.35
C LYS A 11 -13.15 -19.16 -7.00
N GLN A 12 -13.74 -18.16 -6.34
CA GLN A 12 -15.10 -18.25 -5.81
C GLN A 12 -16.16 -17.75 -6.79
N HIS A 13 -15.82 -16.77 -7.62
CA HIS A 13 -16.76 -16.08 -8.51
C HIS A 13 -16.39 -16.18 -10.00
N GLY A 14 -15.23 -16.75 -10.34
CA GLY A 14 -14.77 -16.88 -11.73
C GLY A 14 -14.32 -15.57 -12.37
N VAL A 15 -14.35 -14.46 -11.63
CA VAL A 15 -13.98 -13.12 -12.09
C VAL A 15 -13.11 -12.41 -11.05
N PRO A 16 -12.17 -11.55 -11.47
CA PRO A 16 -11.43 -10.71 -10.54
C PRO A 16 -12.34 -9.58 -10.01
N ALA A 17 -11.93 -8.97 -8.90
CA ALA A 17 -12.49 -7.69 -8.48
C ALA A 17 -12.06 -6.59 -9.47
N VAL A 18 -13.03 -5.80 -9.95
CA VAL A 18 -12.79 -4.63 -10.83
C VAL A 18 -12.12 -3.49 -10.07
N HIS A 19 -12.41 -3.38 -8.77
CA HIS A 19 -11.83 -2.37 -7.91
C HIS A 19 -11.46 -2.99 -6.57
N VAL A 20 -10.22 -2.80 -6.13
CA VAL A 20 -9.81 -3.12 -4.76
C VAL A 20 -9.50 -1.85 -3.99
N LYS A 21 -10.33 -1.58 -2.97
CA LYS A 21 -10.15 -0.49 -2.00
C LYS A 21 -9.35 -1.00 -0.81
N THR A 22 -8.13 -0.52 -0.64
CA THR A 22 -7.31 -0.84 0.52
C THR A 22 -7.46 0.23 1.58
N ARG A 23 -7.78 -0.17 2.81
CA ARG A 23 -8.05 0.73 3.93
C ARG A 23 -7.22 0.35 5.14
N VAL A 24 -6.35 1.27 5.56
CA VAL A 24 -5.55 1.10 6.77
C VAL A 24 -6.45 1.36 7.97
N GLY A 25 -6.59 0.36 8.83
CA GLY A 25 -7.33 0.46 10.08
C GLY A 25 -6.44 0.88 11.25
N ARG A 26 -6.63 0.24 12.40
CA ARG A 26 -5.80 0.50 13.57
C ARG A 26 -4.35 0.10 13.31
N THR A 27 -3.43 0.97 13.71
CA THR A 27 -2.00 0.74 13.63
C THR A 27 -1.32 1.27 14.89
N SER A 28 -0.31 0.55 15.34
CA SER A 28 0.59 0.93 16.42
C SER A 28 2.01 0.65 15.96
N GLY A 29 2.76 1.70 15.72
CA GLY A 29 4.13 1.60 15.25
C GLY A 29 4.69 2.93 14.82
N ALA A 30 6.02 2.98 14.72
CA ALA A 30 6.72 4.16 14.22
C ALA A 30 6.92 4.04 12.70
N THR A 31 6.86 5.16 12.00
CA THR A 31 7.32 5.25 10.61
C THR A 31 8.82 4.98 10.56
N SER A 32 9.31 4.25 9.55
CA SER A 32 10.75 4.05 9.43
C SER A 32 11.48 5.31 9.00
N GLY A 33 12.67 5.54 9.57
CA GLY A 33 13.52 6.66 9.15
C GLY A 33 13.88 6.57 7.66
N GLY A 34 13.98 5.35 7.11
CA GLY A 34 14.14 5.13 5.68
C GLY A 34 12.94 5.58 4.83
N THR A 35 11.71 5.41 5.33
CA THR A 35 10.50 5.93 4.64
C THR A 35 10.54 7.45 4.58
N VAL A 36 10.88 8.08 5.71
CA VAL A 36 11.01 9.54 5.80
C VAL A 36 12.10 10.06 4.86
N ALA A 37 13.29 9.45 4.88
CA ALA A 37 14.39 9.84 4.01
C ALA A 37 14.04 9.68 2.52
N SER A 38 13.36 8.60 2.15
CA SER A 38 12.92 8.36 0.76
C SER A 38 11.93 9.43 0.29
N MET A 39 11.00 9.82 1.18
CA MET A 39 10.03 10.87 0.91
C MET A 39 10.69 12.24 0.76
N LEU A 40 11.65 12.57 1.63
CA LEU A 40 12.43 13.81 1.53
C LEU A 40 13.20 13.87 0.22
N ASN A 41 13.84 12.76 -0.18
CA ASN A 41 14.57 12.66 -1.44
C ASN A 41 13.65 12.84 -2.65
N LEU A 42 12.50 12.17 -2.66
CA LEU A 42 11.51 12.31 -3.74
C LEU A 42 11.05 13.77 -3.90
N MET A 43 10.78 14.46 -2.79
CA MET A 43 10.39 15.88 -2.81
C MET A 43 11.54 16.80 -3.24
N GLU A 44 12.79 16.43 -2.92
CA GLU A 44 13.98 17.15 -3.35
C GLU A 44 14.17 17.08 -4.86
N GLU A 45 14.13 15.89 -5.44
CA GLU A 45 14.22 15.67 -6.89
C GLU A 45 13.06 16.38 -7.61
N ALA A 46 11.83 16.18 -7.13
CA ALA A 46 10.65 16.83 -7.71
C ALA A 46 10.70 18.37 -7.63
N ALA A 47 11.38 18.95 -6.63
CA ALA A 47 11.50 20.41 -6.54
C ALA A 47 12.35 20.99 -7.69
N HIS A 48 13.31 20.23 -8.21
CA HIS A 48 14.29 20.69 -9.21
C HIS A 48 14.01 20.19 -10.62
N ASP A 49 13.21 19.12 -10.77
CA ASP A 49 12.89 18.52 -12.07
C ASP A 49 11.37 18.42 -12.30
N PRO A 50 10.79 19.21 -13.22
CA PRO A 50 9.38 19.10 -13.62
C PRO A 50 8.99 17.71 -14.16
N GLY A 51 9.91 17.01 -14.86
CA GLY A 51 9.65 15.67 -15.37
C GLY A 51 9.44 14.66 -14.23
N ILE A 52 10.16 14.80 -13.12
CA ILE A 52 9.93 13.99 -11.92
C ILE A 52 8.55 14.26 -11.32
N ARG A 53 8.03 15.50 -11.40
CA ARG A 53 6.66 15.82 -10.94
C ARG A 53 5.61 15.09 -11.78
N ASP A 54 5.78 15.09 -13.09
CA ASP A 54 4.86 14.41 -14.01
C ASP A 54 4.88 12.89 -13.76
N LEU A 55 6.07 12.32 -13.54
CA LEU A 55 6.24 10.91 -13.18
C LEU A 55 5.58 10.57 -11.82
N ILE A 56 5.65 11.46 -10.83
CA ILE A 56 4.96 11.27 -9.54
C ILE A 56 3.45 11.35 -9.74
N ALA A 57 2.96 12.25 -10.58
CA ALA A 57 1.54 12.42 -10.84
C ALA A 57 0.95 11.24 -11.62
N ASP A 58 1.74 10.57 -12.45
CA ASP A 58 1.32 9.42 -13.26
C ASP A 58 1.02 8.17 -12.39
N PRO A 59 -0.26 7.71 -12.35
CA PRO A 59 -0.68 6.51 -11.62
C PRO A 59 -0.08 5.21 -12.14
N TYR A 60 0.42 5.20 -13.39
CA TYR A 60 0.91 4.03 -14.13
C TYR A 60 2.40 4.12 -14.44
N VAL A 61 3.12 5.08 -13.86
CA VAL A 61 4.56 5.33 -14.13
C VAL A 61 5.47 4.11 -13.97
N LEU A 62 5.08 3.17 -13.10
CA LEU A 62 5.83 1.94 -12.86
C LEU A 62 5.40 0.79 -13.77
N ASN A 63 4.48 0.95 -14.72
CA ASN A 63 4.12 -0.12 -15.64
C ASN A 63 5.21 -0.30 -16.73
N PRO A 64 5.29 -1.48 -17.38
CA PRO A 64 6.16 -1.66 -18.54
C PRO A 64 5.88 -0.61 -19.63
N PRO A 65 6.90 -0.14 -20.37
CA PRO A 65 6.70 0.80 -21.47
C PRO A 65 5.69 0.27 -22.49
N GLY A 66 4.74 1.11 -22.91
CA GLY A 66 3.69 0.74 -23.86
C GLY A 66 2.54 -0.09 -23.25
N ALA A 67 2.57 -0.36 -21.95
CA ALA A 67 1.45 -0.99 -21.27
C ALA A 67 0.20 -0.07 -21.28
N PRO A 68 -1.01 -0.64 -21.43
CA PRO A 68 -2.26 0.10 -21.25
C PRO A 68 -2.33 0.84 -19.91
N THR A 69 -2.98 2.01 -19.94
CA THR A 69 -3.42 2.75 -18.76
C THR A 69 -4.86 2.40 -18.45
N GLY A 70 -5.22 2.40 -17.17
CA GLY A 70 -6.58 2.15 -16.70
C GLY A 70 -7.29 3.41 -16.19
N PRO A 71 -8.36 3.26 -15.38
CA PRO A 71 -9.22 4.36 -14.94
C PRO A 71 -8.66 5.15 -13.74
N ASP A 72 -7.50 4.77 -13.20
CA ASP A 72 -6.97 5.39 -11.99
C ASP A 72 -6.55 6.84 -12.22
N GLY A 73 -6.94 7.71 -11.30
CA GLY A 73 -6.44 9.07 -11.19
C GLY A 73 -5.46 9.24 -10.03
N PRO A 74 -5.22 10.50 -9.60
CA PRO A 74 -4.41 10.81 -8.43
C PRO A 74 -4.91 10.12 -7.16
N ASP A 75 -3.98 9.74 -6.28
CA ASP A 75 -4.29 9.19 -4.96
C ASP A 75 -5.09 10.19 -4.11
N GLN A 76 -5.88 9.69 -3.16
CA GLN A 76 -6.76 10.53 -2.32
C GLN A 76 -5.97 11.61 -1.57
N ASP A 77 -6.38 12.87 -1.74
CA ASP A 77 -5.76 14.07 -1.16
C ASP A 77 -6.68 14.86 -0.20
N THR A 78 -7.91 14.36 0.01
CA THR A 78 -8.97 14.99 0.79
C THR A 78 -9.65 13.98 1.72
N ALA A 79 -10.40 14.45 2.71
CA ALA A 79 -11.26 13.58 3.50
C ALA A 79 -12.50 13.16 2.70
N ARG A 80 -12.84 11.88 2.70
CA ARG A 80 -14.01 11.34 1.98
C ARG A 80 -14.73 10.29 2.83
N PHE A 81 -16.05 10.21 2.73
CA PHE A 81 -16.78 9.10 3.33
C PHE A 81 -16.72 7.90 2.40
N ASP A 82 -16.32 6.73 2.91
CA ASP A 82 -16.29 5.49 2.16
C ASP A 82 -17.51 4.63 2.56
N PRO A 83 -18.53 4.52 1.68
CA PRO A 83 -19.78 3.84 2.01
C PRO A 83 -19.58 2.34 2.22
N ASP A 84 -18.60 1.71 1.57
CA ASP A 84 -18.36 0.28 1.72
C ASP A 84 -17.83 -0.04 3.14
N PHE A 85 -17.15 0.92 3.77
CA PHE A 85 -16.61 0.80 5.12
C PHE A 85 -17.47 1.48 6.20
N GLY A 86 -18.48 2.26 5.80
CA GLY A 86 -19.29 3.06 6.72
C GLY A 86 -18.45 4.06 7.54
N GLN A 87 -17.32 4.53 7.01
CA GLN A 87 -16.34 5.34 7.75
C GLN A 87 -15.76 6.46 6.90
N TRP A 88 -15.22 7.48 7.57
CA TRP A 88 -14.43 8.50 6.89
C TRP A 88 -13.04 7.98 6.58
N THR A 89 -12.47 8.48 5.50
CA THR A 89 -11.12 8.19 5.06
C THR A 89 -10.33 9.47 4.90
N PHE A 90 -9.02 9.38 5.05
CA PHE A 90 -8.08 10.45 4.76
C PHE A 90 -6.82 9.88 4.06
N PRO A 91 -5.99 10.75 3.45
CA PRO A 91 -4.85 10.32 2.65
C PRO A 91 -3.91 9.37 3.40
N PHE A 92 -3.49 8.30 2.72
CA PHE A 92 -2.42 7.43 3.19
C PHE A 92 -1.14 7.77 2.43
N ILE A 93 -0.10 8.25 3.12
CA ILE A 93 1.15 8.73 2.50
C ILE A 93 1.78 7.66 1.59
N MET A 94 1.73 6.39 1.99
CA MET A 94 2.34 5.31 1.20
C MET A 94 1.56 4.96 -0.07
N ALA A 95 0.33 5.47 -0.24
CA ALA A 95 -0.44 5.29 -1.48
C ALA A 95 0.36 5.78 -2.70
N LEU A 96 1.15 6.86 -2.54
CA LEU A 96 2.03 7.43 -3.56
C LEU A 96 3.00 6.41 -4.18
N VAL A 97 3.34 5.35 -3.45
CA VAL A 97 4.22 4.27 -3.93
C VAL A 97 3.44 2.98 -4.15
N ASN A 98 2.64 2.58 -3.17
CA ASN A 98 1.99 1.27 -3.14
C ASN A 98 1.03 1.06 -4.31
N THR A 99 0.22 2.07 -4.68
CA THR A 99 -0.78 1.92 -5.75
C THR A 99 -0.14 1.59 -7.09
N ARG A 100 0.99 2.25 -7.40
CA ARG A 100 1.81 1.99 -8.60
C ARG A 100 2.43 0.59 -8.58
N VAL A 101 2.89 0.10 -7.42
CA VAL A 101 3.43 -1.27 -7.29
C VAL A 101 2.33 -2.33 -7.51
N VAL A 102 1.10 -2.08 -7.04
CA VAL A 102 -0.03 -2.98 -7.27
C VAL A 102 -0.42 -3.00 -8.75
N ARG A 103 -0.53 -1.85 -9.41
CA ARG A 103 -0.82 -1.76 -10.85
C ARG A 103 0.29 -2.40 -11.69
N ARG A 104 1.57 -2.16 -11.36
CA ARG A 104 2.71 -2.85 -11.99
C ARG A 104 2.60 -4.36 -11.85
N SER A 105 2.12 -4.86 -10.71
CA SER A 105 1.91 -6.30 -10.53
C SER A 105 0.88 -6.86 -11.51
N ASN A 106 -0.22 -6.14 -11.76
CA ASN A 106 -1.22 -6.51 -12.76
C ASN A 106 -0.59 -6.54 -14.16
N ALA A 107 0.14 -5.47 -14.54
CA ALA A 107 0.77 -5.37 -15.85
C ALA A 107 1.84 -6.46 -16.09
N LEU A 108 2.72 -6.73 -15.11
CA LEU A 108 3.74 -7.77 -15.20
C LEU A 108 3.17 -9.19 -15.30
N LEU A 109 1.95 -9.40 -14.80
CA LEU A 109 1.26 -10.68 -14.87
C LEU A 109 0.41 -10.83 -16.15
N GLY A 110 0.41 -9.84 -17.05
CA GLY A 110 -0.39 -9.87 -18.28
C GLY A 110 -1.86 -9.49 -18.05
N PHE A 111 -2.13 -8.54 -17.15
CA PHE A 111 -3.46 -8.02 -16.85
C PHE A 111 -4.51 -9.07 -16.41
N PRO A 112 -4.19 -10.02 -15.51
CA PRO A 112 -5.15 -11.03 -15.05
C PRO A 112 -6.35 -10.44 -14.30
N TRP A 113 -6.28 -9.18 -13.88
CA TRP A 113 -7.38 -8.47 -13.20
C TRP A 113 -8.13 -7.51 -14.12
N GLY A 114 -7.79 -7.46 -15.42
CA GLY A 114 -8.31 -6.50 -16.39
C GLY A 114 -7.41 -5.28 -16.55
N GLU A 115 -7.45 -4.65 -17.73
CA GLU A 115 -6.79 -3.35 -17.98
C GLU A 115 -7.52 -2.19 -17.28
N ASP A 116 -8.81 -2.39 -17.00
CA ASP A 116 -9.70 -1.48 -16.28
C ASP A 116 -9.67 -1.67 -14.75
N PHE A 117 -8.77 -2.51 -14.23
CA PHE A 117 -8.60 -2.73 -12.80
C PHE A 117 -8.22 -1.45 -12.05
N HIS A 118 -9.01 -1.09 -11.04
CA HIS A 118 -8.83 0.08 -10.19
C HIS A 118 -8.28 -0.29 -8.80
N TYR A 119 -7.38 0.52 -8.25
CA TYR A 119 -6.82 0.32 -6.91
C TYR A 119 -6.50 1.63 -6.20
N ASP A 120 -6.93 1.78 -4.95
CA ASP A 120 -6.63 2.94 -4.12
C ASP A 120 -6.39 2.59 -2.64
N GLU A 121 -5.63 3.43 -1.94
CA GLU A 121 -5.34 3.28 -0.51
C GLU A 121 -5.72 4.53 0.28
N ALA A 122 -6.34 4.33 1.46
CA ALA A 122 -6.66 5.41 2.40
C ALA A 122 -6.64 4.91 3.85
N VAL A 123 -6.60 5.83 4.81
CA VAL A 123 -6.68 5.50 6.25
C VAL A 123 -8.10 5.69 6.76
N LEU A 124 -8.60 4.74 7.54
CA LEU A 124 -9.93 4.78 8.14
C LEU A 124 -9.97 5.62 9.40
N THR A 125 -11.08 6.34 9.59
CA THR A 125 -11.44 7.00 10.84
C THR A 125 -12.96 7.12 10.96
N ARG A 126 -13.46 7.06 12.19
CA ARG A 126 -14.89 7.25 12.47
C ARG A 126 -15.29 8.72 12.52
N SER A 127 -14.32 9.64 12.65
CA SER A 127 -14.60 11.07 12.82
C SER A 127 -14.33 11.85 11.54
N ARG A 128 -15.39 12.48 11.01
CA ARG A 128 -15.28 13.44 9.90
C ARG A 128 -14.30 14.56 10.21
N TYR A 129 -14.35 15.08 11.43
CA TYR A 129 -13.48 16.17 11.87
C TYR A 129 -12.01 15.74 11.82
N LEU A 130 -11.68 14.58 12.41
CA LEU A 130 -10.31 14.07 12.38
C LEU A 130 -9.85 13.77 10.95
N ALA A 131 -10.73 13.23 10.09
CA ALA A 131 -10.40 13.01 8.68
C ALA A 131 -10.00 14.31 7.96
N ASN A 132 -10.77 15.38 8.16
CA ASN A 132 -10.47 16.69 7.54
C ASN A 132 -9.19 17.30 8.09
N VAL A 133 -8.98 17.29 9.41
CA VAL A 133 -7.75 17.77 10.03
C VAL A 133 -6.54 16.99 9.53
N ALA A 134 -6.63 15.66 9.48
CA ALA A 134 -5.55 14.82 8.97
C ALA A 134 -5.26 15.05 7.49
N ALA A 135 -6.29 15.22 6.66
CA ALA A 135 -6.13 15.50 5.23
C ALA A 135 -5.47 16.88 4.99
N ILE A 136 -5.94 17.93 5.66
CA ILE A 136 -5.35 19.27 5.58
C ILE A 136 -3.91 19.24 6.10
N GLY A 137 -3.68 18.62 7.25
CA GLY A 137 -2.35 18.48 7.85
C GLY A 137 -1.38 17.74 6.93
N SER A 138 -1.83 16.68 6.26
CA SER A 138 -1.02 15.94 5.28
C SER A 138 -0.64 16.81 4.08
N ARG A 139 -1.59 17.58 3.53
CA ARG A 139 -1.31 18.51 2.41
C ARG A 139 -0.32 19.60 2.80
N LEU A 140 -0.53 20.22 3.97
CA LEU A 140 0.38 21.25 4.50
C LEU A 140 1.76 20.67 4.78
N GLY A 141 1.84 19.44 5.32
CA GLY A 141 3.10 18.72 5.54
C GLY A 141 3.84 18.47 4.23
N MET A 142 3.17 17.96 3.19
CA MET A 142 3.75 17.78 1.86
C MET A 142 4.28 19.09 1.28
N LEU A 143 3.50 20.17 1.36
CA LEU A 143 3.91 21.48 0.87
C LEU A 143 5.14 22.02 1.63
N ALA A 144 5.16 21.84 2.95
CA ALA A 144 6.30 22.22 3.78
C ALA A 144 7.56 21.41 3.43
N LEU A 145 7.44 20.13 3.09
CA LEU A 145 8.58 19.30 2.66
C LEU A 145 9.06 19.63 1.24
N ALA A 146 8.19 20.18 0.38
CA ALA A 146 8.58 20.66 -0.95
C ALA A 146 9.40 21.96 -0.87
N ALA A 147 9.16 22.81 0.14
CA ALA A 147 9.92 24.04 0.34
C ALA A 147 11.31 23.77 0.97
N THR A 148 12.38 24.25 0.33
CA THR A 148 13.77 23.95 0.69
C THR A 148 14.17 24.31 2.14
N PRO A 149 13.82 25.49 2.70
CA PRO A 149 14.23 25.86 4.06
C PRO A 149 13.57 24.98 5.13
N THR A 150 12.29 24.68 4.96
CA THR A 150 11.49 23.84 5.85
C THR A 150 11.87 22.37 5.74
N ARG A 151 12.22 21.88 4.54
CA ARG A 151 12.79 20.53 4.34
C ARG A 151 14.07 20.33 5.13
N LYS A 152 15.02 21.27 5.05
CA LYS A 152 16.30 21.20 5.79
C LYS A 152 16.10 21.21 7.31
N LEU A 153 15.10 21.94 7.80
CA LEU A 153 14.75 21.94 9.23
C LEU A 153 14.09 20.62 9.64
N ALA A 154 13.14 20.11 8.87
CA ALA A 154 12.49 18.83 9.12
C ALA A 154 13.51 17.68 9.14
N ALA A 155 14.45 17.66 8.19
CA ALA A 155 15.52 16.67 8.14
C ALA A 155 16.41 16.64 9.40
N ARG A 156 16.52 17.76 10.15
CA ARG A 156 17.25 17.83 11.43
C ARG A 156 16.44 17.37 12.64
N LEU A 157 15.10 17.38 12.55
CA LEU A 157 14.18 17.03 13.63
C LEU A 157 13.61 15.61 13.49
N LEU A 158 13.66 15.05 12.30
CA LEU A 158 13.20 13.69 12.02
C LEU A 158 14.26 12.67 12.48
N PRO A 159 13.84 11.47 12.92
CA PRO A 159 14.77 10.43 13.37
C PRO A 159 15.83 10.16 12.30
N SER A 160 17.09 10.10 12.72
CA SER A 160 18.18 9.80 11.80
C SER A 160 18.05 8.36 11.26
N PRO A 161 18.51 8.06 10.03
CA PRO A 161 18.60 6.69 9.55
C PRO A 161 19.38 5.83 10.57
N GLY A 162 18.71 4.83 11.15
CA GLY A 162 19.28 3.96 12.20
C GLY A 162 18.68 4.14 13.60
N GLU A 163 18.01 5.27 13.88
CA GLU A 163 17.26 5.51 15.13
C GLU A 163 15.86 4.88 15.03
N GLY A 164 15.82 3.57 14.80
CA GLY A 164 14.58 2.82 14.76
C GLY A 164 13.86 2.78 16.11
N PRO A 165 12.56 2.47 16.14
CA PRO A 165 11.82 2.25 17.37
C PRO A 165 12.52 1.18 18.23
N SER A 166 12.43 1.36 19.55
CA SER A 166 12.96 0.41 20.52
C SER A 166 12.40 -0.99 20.27
N ARG A 167 13.16 -2.02 20.65
CA ARG A 167 12.72 -3.42 20.54
C ARG A 167 11.31 -3.63 21.09
N ARG A 168 11.01 -3.04 22.26
CA ARG A 168 9.69 -3.10 22.91
C ARG A 168 8.58 -2.44 22.08
N GLN A 169 8.84 -1.29 21.46
CA GLN A 169 7.88 -0.65 20.56
C GLN A 169 7.60 -1.52 19.33
N ARG A 170 8.64 -2.20 18.82
CA ARG A 170 8.49 -3.11 17.68
C ARG A 170 7.65 -4.34 17.98
N GLU A 171 7.97 -5.01 19.08
CA GLU A 171 7.30 -6.24 19.53
C GLU A 171 5.87 -6.02 20.03
N LYS A 172 5.53 -4.80 20.48
CA LYS A 172 4.17 -4.43 20.89
C LYS A 172 3.35 -3.75 19.80
N GLY A 173 3.97 -3.44 18.67
CA GLY A 173 3.30 -2.82 17.54
C GLY A 173 2.36 -3.81 16.85
N PHE A 174 1.45 -3.28 16.04
CA PHE A 174 0.54 -4.07 15.22
C PHE A 174 -0.03 -3.20 14.11
N TYR A 175 -0.67 -3.82 13.13
CA TYR A 175 -1.50 -3.12 12.16
C TYR A 175 -2.62 -4.02 11.66
N GLU A 176 -3.70 -3.40 11.20
CA GLU A 176 -4.73 -4.06 10.40
C GLU A 176 -4.98 -3.27 9.11
N ILE A 177 -5.08 -3.98 8.00
CA ILE A 177 -5.36 -3.45 6.67
C ILE A 177 -6.54 -4.25 6.12
N PHE A 178 -7.50 -3.56 5.53
CA PHE A 178 -8.63 -4.18 4.87
C PHE A 178 -8.51 -3.98 3.37
N LEU A 179 -8.80 -5.01 2.58
CA LEU A 179 -8.89 -4.94 1.14
C LEU A 179 -10.31 -5.35 0.76
N HIS A 180 -11.08 -4.42 0.22
CA HIS A 180 -12.45 -4.66 -0.22
C HIS A 180 -12.46 -4.75 -1.75
N GLY A 181 -12.73 -5.94 -2.27
CA GLY A 181 -12.82 -6.22 -3.69
C GLY A 181 -14.26 -6.14 -4.16
N LEU A 182 -14.52 -5.24 -5.10
CA LEU A 182 -15.83 -5.07 -5.72
C LEU A 182 -16.02 -6.09 -6.85
N HIS A 183 -17.07 -6.89 -6.75
CA HIS A 183 -17.46 -7.77 -7.85
C HIS A 183 -18.01 -6.93 -9.02
N PRO A 184 -17.61 -7.22 -10.27
CA PRO A 184 -17.89 -6.32 -11.39
C PRO A 184 -19.38 -6.20 -11.77
N GLN A 185 -20.23 -7.15 -11.39
CA GLN A 185 -21.68 -7.09 -11.69
C GLN A 185 -22.62 -7.30 -10.50
N ASP A 186 -22.11 -7.68 -9.31
CA ASP A 186 -22.96 -8.20 -8.24
C ASP A 186 -22.36 -7.91 -6.87
N ARG A 187 -22.78 -6.80 -6.26
CA ARG A 187 -22.25 -6.32 -4.98
C ARG A 187 -22.44 -7.33 -3.83
N SER A 188 -23.38 -8.27 -3.94
CA SER A 188 -23.54 -9.33 -2.93
C SER A 188 -22.36 -10.31 -2.89
N LYS A 189 -21.54 -10.33 -3.95
CA LYS A 189 -20.33 -11.13 -4.11
C LYS A 189 -19.05 -10.33 -3.88
N ASP A 190 -19.15 -9.11 -3.36
CA ASP A 190 -17.98 -8.39 -2.88
C ASP A 190 -17.25 -9.24 -1.83
N MET A 191 -15.92 -9.14 -1.77
CA MET A 191 -15.12 -9.85 -0.77
C MET A 191 -14.29 -8.85 0.03
N ARG A 192 -14.18 -9.06 1.35
CA ARG A 192 -13.29 -8.27 2.20
C ARG A 192 -12.25 -9.13 2.87
N LEU A 193 -10.99 -8.82 2.61
CA LEU A 193 -9.84 -9.44 3.25
C LEU A 193 -9.29 -8.50 4.32
N LYS A 194 -9.21 -8.99 5.56
CA LYS A 194 -8.45 -8.37 6.64
C LYS A 194 -7.05 -8.99 6.69
N VAL A 195 -6.03 -8.14 6.69
CA VAL A 195 -4.63 -8.52 6.88
C VAL A 195 -4.12 -7.88 8.16
N THR A 196 -3.57 -8.67 9.08
CA THR A 196 -2.94 -8.13 10.30
C THR A 196 -1.49 -8.53 10.39
N GLY A 197 -0.70 -7.77 11.15
CA GLY A 197 0.65 -8.16 11.58
C GLY A 197 0.83 -7.99 13.09
N ASP A 198 1.65 -8.87 13.67
CA ASP A 198 1.94 -8.99 15.10
C ASP A 198 3.06 -8.08 15.62
N MET A 199 3.59 -7.21 14.75
CA MET A 199 4.65 -6.27 15.06
C MET A 199 4.38 -4.94 14.36
N ASP A 200 5.13 -3.90 14.75
CA ASP A 200 5.02 -2.59 14.14
C ASP A 200 5.23 -2.65 12.61
N PRO A 201 4.43 -1.90 11.82
CA PRO A 201 4.53 -1.93 10.37
C PRO A 201 5.81 -1.28 9.81
N GLY A 202 6.43 -0.35 10.53
CA GLY A 202 7.57 0.42 10.02
C GLY A 202 8.88 -0.35 10.01
N TYR A 203 9.09 -1.24 10.98
CA TYR A 203 10.33 -2.00 11.14
C TYR A 203 10.08 -3.48 11.39
N GLY A 204 9.46 -3.85 12.52
CA GLY A 204 9.39 -5.25 12.96
C GLY A 204 8.74 -6.17 11.93
N SER A 205 7.53 -5.83 11.50
CA SER A 205 6.82 -6.62 10.49
C SER A 205 7.48 -6.53 9.11
N THR A 206 7.96 -5.34 8.72
CA THR A 206 8.68 -5.15 7.45
C THR A 206 9.95 -6.01 7.38
N ALA A 207 10.72 -6.11 8.48
CA ALA A 207 11.91 -6.96 8.55
C ALA A 207 11.56 -8.44 8.40
N LYS A 208 10.47 -8.91 9.03
CA LYS A 208 9.97 -10.28 8.84
C LYS A 208 9.54 -10.52 7.39
N MET A 209 8.86 -9.56 6.76
CA MET A 209 8.46 -9.67 5.35
C MET A 209 9.66 -9.77 4.40
N LEU A 210 10.68 -8.92 4.60
CA LEU A 210 11.93 -8.95 3.83
C LEU A 210 12.70 -10.26 4.03
N GLY A 211 12.71 -10.78 5.26
CA GLY A 211 13.28 -12.09 5.57
C GLY A 211 12.62 -13.20 4.76
N GLU A 212 11.29 -13.33 4.83
CA GLU A 212 10.57 -14.37 4.09
C GLU A 212 10.61 -14.18 2.57
N ALA A 213 10.68 -12.94 2.07
CA ALA A 213 10.92 -12.67 0.65
C ALA A 213 12.30 -13.18 0.21
N SER A 214 13.33 -12.96 1.03
CA SER A 214 14.69 -13.45 0.75
C SER A 214 14.74 -14.98 0.75
N VAL A 215 14.08 -15.63 1.72
CA VAL A 215 13.97 -17.09 1.77
C VAL A 215 13.23 -17.63 0.55
N CYS A 216 12.12 -16.99 0.14
CA CYS A 216 11.37 -17.38 -1.04
C CYS A 216 12.22 -17.29 -2.32
N LEU A 217 12.98 -16.19 -2.49
CA LEU A 217 13.90 -16.00 -3.61
C LEU A 217 15.04 -17.02 -3.64
N ALA A 218 15.57 -17.38 -2.47
CA ALA A 218 16.69 -18.31 -2.36
C ALA A 218 16.28 -19.77 -2.61
N LEU A 219 15.13 -20.19 -2.07
CA LEU A 219 14.75 -21.61 -1.99
C LEU A 219 13.72 -22.04 -3.04
N ASP A 220 12.84 -21.15 -3.51
CA ASP A 220 11.69 -21.54 -4.31
C ASP A 220 11.90 -21.27 -5.82
N LYS A 221 13.02 -21.74 -6.40
CA LYS A 221 13.38 -21.50 -7.82
C LYS A 221 12.52 -22.31 -8.82
N PRO A 222 12.27 -21.79 -10.05
CA PRO A 222 12.49 -20.42 -10.49
C PRO A 222 11.39 -19.49 -9.94
N VAL A 223 11.78 -18.25 -9.62
CA VAL A 223 10.88 -17.24 -9.05
C VAL A 223 10.47 -16.22 -10.11
N ALA A 224 11.44 -15.71 -10.88
CA ALA A 224 11.20 -14.91 -12.08
C ALA A 224 12.47 -14.88 -12.96
N GLY A 225 12.37 -14.31 -14.15
CA GLY A 225 13.54 -13.99 -14.99
C GLY A 225 14.33 -12.78 -14.46
N GLY A 226 15.33 -12.31 -15.22
CA GLY A 226 16.02 -11.06 -14.91
C GLY A 226 15.08 -9.84 -14.93
N GLY A 227 15.48 -8.75 -14.26
CA GLY A 227 14.75 -7.48 -14.25
C GLY A 227 14.11 -7.13 -12.90
N PHE A 228 13.22 -6.13 -12.91
CA PHE A 228 12.56 -5.59 -11.72
C PHE A 228 11.13 -6.13 -11.58
N TRP A 229 10.92 -6.95 -10.56
CA TRP A 229 9.65 -7.60 -10.29
C TRP A 229 8.99 -7.06 -9.03
N THR A 230 7.69 -7.30 -8.91
CA THR A 230 6.94 -7.05 -7.67
C THR A 230 6.83 -8.34 -6.85
N PRO A 231 6.59 -8.29 -5.53
CA PRO A 231 6.41 -9.49 -4.74
C PRO A 231 5.29 -10.40 -5.26
N ALA A 232 4.21 -9.82 -5.80
CA ALA A 232 3.10 -10.57 -6.37
C ALA A 232 3.47 -11.26 -7.70
N SER A 233 4.21 -10.59 -8.58
CA SER A 233 4.58 -11.14 -9.90
C SER A 233 5.72 -12.15 -9.82
N ALA A 234 6.63 -12.02 -8.85
CA ALA A 234 7.74 -12.94 -8.66
C ALA A 234 7.39 -14.12 -7.73
N MET A 235 6.81 -13.85 -6.55
CA MET A 235 6.71 -14.85 -5.50
C MET A 235 5.27 -15.31 -5.22
N GLY A 236 4.27 -14.45 -5.46
CA GLY A 236 2.84 -14.78 -5.39
C GLY A 236 2.45 -15.60 -4.16
N ALA A 237 1.86 -16.77 -4.41
CA ALA A 237 1.38 -17.71 -3.38
C ALA A 237 2.46 -18.10 -2.36
N ARG A 238 3.71 -18.31 -2.83
CA ARG A 238 4.79 -18.83 -2.00
C ARG A 238 5.17 -17.84 -0.90
N LEU A 239 5.33 -16.56 -1.27
CA LEU A 239 5.56 -15.51 -0.28
C LEU A 239 4.35 -15.33 0.63
N GLN A 240 3.13 -15.30 0.09
CA GLN A 240 1.93 -15.12 0.92
C GLN A 240 1.81 -16.20 2.00
N GLN A 241 2.04 -17.47 1.65
CA GLN A 241 1.98 -18.59 2.59
C GLN A 241 3.10 -18.50 3.65
N ARG A 242 4.32 -18.12 3.25
CA ARG A 242 5.44 -17.89 4.15
C ARG A 242 5.16 -16.77 5.14
N LEU A 243 4.60 -15.65 4.66
CA LEU A 243 4.22 -14.54 5.52
C LEU A 243 3.21 -14.97 6.59
N ALA A 244 2.20 -15.75 6.19
CA ALA A 244 1.21 -16.28 7.10
C ALA A 244 1.81 -17.27 8.12
N LYS A 245 2.71 -18.14 7.67
CA LYS A 245 3.28 -19.22 8.50
C LYS A 245 4.40 -18.74 9.44
N ASN A 246 5.24 -17.82 8.98
CA ASN A 246 6.53 -17.52 9.62
C ASN A 246 6.67 -16.05 10.04
N ALA A 247 5.92 -15.13 9.43
CA ALA A 247 6.11 -13.69 9.64
C ALA A 247 5.06 -13.04 10.55
N GLY A 248 4.16 -13.83 11.16
CA GLY A 248 3.14 -13.31 12.06
C GLY A 248 2.05 -12.48 11.36
N LEU A 249 1.88 -12.67 10.05
CA LEU A 249 0.79 -12.06 9.29
C LEU A 249 -0.44 -12.97 9.29
N SER A 250 -1.63 -12.39 9.35
CA SER A 250 -2.89 -13.11 9.13
C SER A 250 -3.57 -12.61 7.86
N PHE A 251 -4.35 -13.49 7.22
CA PHE A 251 -5.12 -13.19 6.02
C PHE A 251 -6.51 -13.81 6.20
N GLU A 252 -7.47 -13.02 6.68
CA GLU A 252 -8.79 -13.47 7.08
C GLU A 252 -9.86 -12.81 6.23
N PHE A 253 -10.76 -13.58 5.62
CA PHE A 253 -11.94 -13.02 4.98
C PHE A 253 -12.98 -12.66 6.04
N VAL A 254 -13.45 -11.42 5.99
CA VAL A 254 -14.43 -10.85 6.93
C VAL A 254 -15.64 -10.35 6.14
N ASP A 255 -16.72 -10.02 6.85
CA ASP A 255 -17.94 -9.53 6.21
C ASP A 255 -17.68 -8.25 5.38
N PRO A 256 -17.94 -8.28 4.05
CA PRO A 256 -17.85 -7.11 3.19
C PRO A 256 -18.93 -6.06 3.48
N HIS A 257 -20.06 -6.45 4.06
CA HIS A 257 -21.23 -5.59 4.29
C HIS A 257 -21.64 -5.59 5.78
N PRO A 258 -20.78 -5.10 6.68
CA PRO A 258 -21.10 -5.08 8.10
C PRO A 258 -22.34 -4.23 8.34
N SER A 259 -23.33 -4.85 8.97
CA SER A 259 -24.61 -4.26 9.41
C SER A 259 -24.43 -3.05 10.31
#